data_AF-A0A1Y1X127-F1
#
_entry.id   AF-A0A1Y1X127-F1
#
_cell.length_a   1.000
_cell.length_b   1.000
_cell.length_c   1.000
_cell.angle_alpha   90.00
_cell.angle_beta   90.00
_cell.angle_gamma   90.00
#
_symmetry.space_group_name_H-M   'P 1'
#
loop_
_entity.id
_entity.type
_entity.pdbx_description
1 polymer ?
#
loop_
_entity_poly.entity_id
_entity_poly.type
_entity_poly.pdbx_seq_one_letter_code
_entity_poly.pdbx_strand_id
1 'polypeptide(L)'
;MRLKRQKTYKRYMGVYQHSFGFREPYQIIVDGNFIKVAQNSRLDYKSMLQETVVGKTRIMTTNCVVNELRTLGEDFMGAALAAKRLEKRRCPHGGNPVNAAECIKEIIGDTNQFNYCVATQDLTLRDYLRRIPGIPLIYINRSVMILEPPSPATTNKVKEIEHNKTIPTNYENTIIQKNTETPDEAPKSKKRKGPKQPNPLSCKKKKVNPAQQNQNKKKKNEEEKEKEEENIEVEKPKKRRRRRNKKKNNAGNSNEENNNNTNENENENEDDNDNDNDNIKRFVI
;
A
#
# COMPACT_ATOMS: atom_id res chain seq x y z
N MET A 1 -16.25 -4.71 -0.77
CA MET A 1 -15.08 -4.77 0.15
C MET A 1 -13.81 -5.36 -0.49
N ARG A 2 -13.89 -6.42 -1.32
CA ARG A 2 -12.74 -7.10 -1.96
C ARG A 2 -11.80 -6.17 -2.77
N LEU A 3 -12.37 -5.30 -3.63
CA LEU A 3 -11.60 -4.34 -4.44
C LEU A 3 -10.78 -3.33 -3.62
N LYS A 4 -11.30 -2.89 -2.46
CA LYS A 4 -10.57 -1.98 -1.56
C LYS A 4 -9.35 -2.69 -0.96
N ARG A 5 -9.51 -3.94 -0.51
CA ARG A 5 -8.41 -4.75 0.03
C ARG A 5 -7.34 -5.04 -1.02
N GLN A 6 -7.73 -5.41 -2.23
CA GLN A 6 -6.79 -5.66 -3.31
C GLN A 6 -5.94 -4.42 -3.64
N LYS A 7 -6.55 -3.23 -3.64
CA LYS A 7 -5.82 -1.96 -3.80
C LYS A 7 -4.83 -1.72 -2.67
N THR A 8 -5.22 -2.01 -1.42
CA THR A 8 -4.34 -1.92 -0.25
C THR A 8 -3.17 -2.91 -0.34
N TYR A 9 -3.42 -4.16 -0.67
CA TYR A 9 -2.37 -5.18 -0.78
C TYR A 9 -1.42 -4.91 -1.93
N LYS A 10 -1.93 -4.41 -3.07
CA LYS A 10 -1.08 -3.93 -4.16
C LYS A 10 -0.16 -2.78 -3.70
N ARG A 11 -0.66 -1.87 -2.86
CA ARG A 11 0.17 -0.81 -2.27
C ARG A 11 1.23 -1.38 -1.32
N TYR A 12 0.87 -2.34 -0.48
CA TYR A 12 1.83 -2.98 0.45
C TYR A 12 2.93 -3.73 -0.32
N MET A 13 2.57 -4.57 -1.29
CA MET A 13 3.55 -5.26 -2.13
C MET A 13 4.40 -4.28 -2.95
N GLY A 14 3.84 -3.15 -3.39
CA GLY A 14 4.61 -2.10 -4.05
C GLY A 14 5.77 -1.57 -3.20
N VAL A 15 5.57 -1.38 -1.88
CA VAL A 15 6.65 -0.98 -0.97
C VAL A 15 7.77 -2.02 -0.96
N TYR A 16 7.43 -3.31 -0.90
CA TYR A 16 8.38 -4.41 -0.91
C TYR A 16 9.12 -4.53 -2.26
N GLN A 17 8.43 -4.34 -3.38
CA GLN A 17 9.04 -4.35 -4.71
C GLN A 17 10.07 -3.22 -4.87
N HIS A 18 9.71 -1.99 -4.49
CA HIS A 18 10.55 -0.81 -4.72
C HIS A 18 11.71 -0.68 -3.72
N SER A 19 11.53 -1.13 -2.48
CA SER A 19 12.51 -0.91 -1.41
C SER A 19 13.39 -2.13 -1.14
N PHE A 20 12.83 -3.34 -1.27
CA PHE A 20 13.52 -4.60 -0.94
C PHE A 20 13.76 -5.49 -2.17
N GLY A 21 13.33 -5.07 -3.37
CA GLY A 21 13.62 -5.79 -4.61
C GLY A 21 12.82 -7.08 -4.79
N PHE A 22 11.63 -7.17 -4.20
CA PHE A 22 10.72 -8.29 -4.45
C PHE A 22 10.32 -8.36 -5.92
N ARG A 23 10.35 -9.57 -6.50
CA ARG A 23 10.02 -9.83 -7.91
C ARG A 23 9.11 -11.04 -8.04
N GLU A 24 8.31 -11.04 -9.10
CA GLU A 24 7.49 -12.20 -9.45
C GLU A 24 8.36 -13.31 -10.10
N PRO A 25 8.11 -14.59 -9.79
CA PRO A 25 7.10 -15.11 -8.87
C PRO A 25 7.52 -14.96 -7.40
N TYR A 26 6.64 -14.42 -6.56
CA TYR A 26 6.91 -14.21 -5.14
C TYR A 26 7.07 -15.53 -4.42
N GLN A 27 8.17 -15.69 -3.68
CA GLN A 27 8.50 -16.90 -2.96
C GLN A 27 7.84 -16.87 -1.58
N ILE A 28 6.88 -17.77 -1.34
CA ILE A 28 6.11 -17.81 -0.10
C ILE A 28 6.44 -19.09 0.66
N ILE A 29 7.05 -18.95 1.83
CA ILE A 29 7.26 -20.04 2.78
C ILE A 29 5.97 -20.23 3.58
N VAL A 30 5.40 -21.43 3.49
CA VAL A 30 4.17 -21.79 4.18
C VAL A 30 4.49 -22.72 5.36
N ASP A 31 3.98 -22.32 6.51
CA ASP A 31 4.05 -23.04 7.77
C ASP A 31 2.96 -24.12 7.90
N GLY A 32 3.17 -25.13 8.74
CA GLY A 32 2.28 -26.28 8.88
C GLY A 32 0.92 -25.89 9.47
N ASN A 33 0.92 -25.03 10.48
CA ASN A 33 -0.30 -24.50 11.09
C ASN A 33 -1.17 -23.74 10.09
N PHE A 34 -0.55 -23.02 9.16
CA PHE A 34 -1.27 -22.31 8.10
C PHE A 34 -2.00 -23.27 7.17
N ILE A 35 -1.36 -24.37 6.77
CA ILE A 35 -1.97 -25.40 5.92
C ILE A 35 -3.15 -26.06 6.65
N LYS A 36 -2.98 -26.38 7.94
CA LYS A 36 -4.05 -26.98 8.75
C LYS A 36 -5.26 -26.06 8.85
N VAL A 37 -5.06 -24.78 9.16
CA VAL A 37 -6.15 -23.79 9.21
C VAL A 37 -6.82 -23.61 7.84
N ALA A 38 -6.04 -23.57 6.76
CA ALA A 38 -6.59 -23.51 5.40
C ALA A 38 -7.47 -24.73 5.07
N GLN A 39 -7.06 -25.93 5.47
CA GLN A 39 -7.84 -27.16 5.29
C GLN A 39 -9.13 -27.15 6.11
N ASN A 40 -9.06 -26.76 7.38
CA ASN A 40 -10.23 -26.67 8.26
C ASN A 40 -11.27 -25.67 7.71
N SER A 41 -10.80 -24.53 7.20
CA SER A 41 -11.66 -23.51 6.59
C SER A 41 -12.04 -23.79 5.13
N ARG A 42 -11.64 -24.94 4.57
CA ARG A 42 -11.86 -25.35 3.16
C ARG A 42 -11.42 -24.29 2.14
N LEU A 43 -10.31 -23.62 2.42
CA LEU A 43 -9.76 -22.57 1.56
C LEU A 43 -8.79 -23.16 0.54
N ASP A 44 -8.96 -22.78 -0.73
CA ASP A 44 -7.92 -22.98 -1.72
C ASP A 44 -6.82 -21.93 -1.54
N TYR A 45 -5.87 -22.25 -0.65
CA TYR A 45 -4.78 -21.34 -0.31
C TYR A 45 -3.89 -21.00 -1.52
N LYS A 46 -3.86 -21.82 -2.58
CA LYS A 46 -3.01 -21.55 -3.76
C LYS A 46 -3.53 -20.37 -4.57
N SER A 47 -4.82 -20.38 -4.91
CA SER A 47 -5.45 -19.23 -5.59
C SER A 47 -5.50 -18.01 -4.69
N MET A 48 -5.87 -18.19 -3.41
CA MET A 48 -5.97 -17.08 -2.47
C MET A 48 -4.62 -16.37 -2.22
N LEU A 49 -3.50 -17.09 -2.19
CA LEU A 49 -2.17 -16.46 -2.07
C LEU A 49 -1.85 -15.58 -3.27
N GLN A 50 -2.18 -16.01 -4.50
CA GLN A 50 -2.01 -15.20 -5.70
C GLN A 50 -2.90 -13.94 -5.68
N GLU A 51 -4.13 -14.07 -5.23
CA GLU A 51 -5.04 -12.93 -5.08
C GLU A 51 -4.60 -11.95 -3.99
N THR A 52 -4.05 -12.47 -2.89
CA THR A 52 -3.61 -11.69 -1.72
C THR A 52 -2.36 -10.88 -2.06
N VAL A 53 -1.39 -11.51 -2.71
CA VAL A 53 -0.13 -10.87 -3.11
C VAL A 53 -0.28 -10.06 -4.42
N VAL A 54 -1.39 -10.26 -5.15
CA VAL A 54 -1.70 -9.57 -6.41
C VAL A 54 -0.60 -9.81 -7.47
N GLY A 55 -0.15 -11.06 -7.60
CA GLY A 55 0.88 -11.45 -8.57
C GLY A 55 1.14 -12.96 -8.57
N LYS A 56 2.07 -13.41 -9.42
CA LYS A 56 2.42 -14.84 -9.48
C LYS A 56 3.18 -15.25 -8.22
N THR A 57 2.83 -16.42 -7.66
CA THR A 57 3.42 -16.93 -6.42
C THR A 57 4.04 -18.30 -6.61
N ARG A 58 5.21 -18.51 -6.01
CA ARG A 58 5.89 -19.80 -5.86
C ARG A 58 5.78 -20.22 -4.40
N ILE A 59 4.93 -21.22 -4.15
CA ILE A 59 4.60 -21.67 -2.80
C ILE A 59 5.56 -22.79 -2.41
N MET A 60 6.28 -22.60 -1.31
CA MET A 60 7.28 -23.51 -0.80
C MET A 60 7.08 -23.80 0.69
N THR A 61 7.64 -24.91 1.14
CA THR A 61 7.69 -25.29 2.56
C THR A 61 9.03 -25.96 2.86
N THR A 62 9.35 -26.17 4.12
CA THR A 62 10.63 -26.78 4.54
C THR A 62 10.44 -28.26 4.87
N ASN A 63 11.53 -29.02 4.89
CA ASN A 63 11.47 -30.41 5.34
C ASN A 63 11.19 -30.51 6.85
N CYS A 64 11.65 -29.54 7.65
CA CYS A 64 11.36 -29.47 9.09
C CYS A 64 9.87 -29.33 9.36
N VAL A 65 9.16 -28.43 8.65
CA VAL A 65 7.71 -28.28 8.76
C VAL A 65 6.98 -29.59 8.47
N VAL A 66 7.43 -30.34 7.45
CA VAL A 66 6.79 -31.61 7.09
C VAL A 66 7.06 -32.71 8.10
N ASN A 67 8.25 -32.72 8.71
CA ASN A 67 8.59 -33.67 9.76
C ASN A 67 7.82 -33.35 11.05
N GLU A 68 7.73 -32.09 11.45
CA GLU A 68 6.94 -31.65 12.60
C GLU A 68 5.47 -32.05 12.45
N LEU A 69 4.85 -31.78 11.29
CA LEU A 69 3.46 -32.18 11.00
C LEU A 69 3.24 -33.70 11.06
N ARG A 70 4.27 -34.52 10.78
CA ARG A 70 4.17 -35.98 10.92
C ARG A 70 4.25 -36.40 12.38
N THR A 71 5.08 -35.73 13.17
CA THR A 71 5.24 -36.00 14.61
C THR A 71 4.00 -35.60 15.40
N LEU A 72 3.27 -34.57 14.98
CA LEU A 72 2.04 -34.09 15.64
C LEU A 72 0.84 -35.05 15.54
N GLY A 73 0.94 -36.15 14.78
CA GLY A 73 -0.05 -37.23 14.77
C GLY A 73 -1.10 -37.17 13.65
N GLU A 74 -2.16 -37.97 13.79
CA GLU A 74 -3.15 -38.22 12.73
C GLU A 74 -3.94 -36.98 12.31
N ASP A 75 -4.26 -36.09 13.26
CA ASP A 75 -4.99 -34.85 13.00
C ASP A 75 -4.27 -33.94 11.99
N PHE A 76 -2.94 -34.00 11.94
CA PHE A 76 -2.09 -33.19 11.07
C PHE A 76 -1.63 -33.95 9.82
N MET A 77 -2.00 -35.23 9.67
CA MET A 77 -1.58 -36.06 8.53
C MET A 77 -2.06 -35.48 7.19
N GLY A 78 -3.29 -34.95 7.14
CA GLY A 78 -3.81 -34.26 5.96
C GLY A 78 -2.98 -33.02 5.58
N ALA A 79 -2.51 -32.26 6.58
CA ALA A 79 -1.64 -31.12 6.37
C ALA A 79 -0.23 -31.56 5.93
N ALA A 80 0.31 -32.64 6.51
CA ALA A 80 1.60 -33.21 6.13
C ALA A 80 1.62 -33.68 4.67
N LEU A 81 0.55 -34.34 4.20
CA LEU A 81 0.40 -34.76 2.81
C LEU A 81 0.30 -33.57 1.85
N ALA A 82 -0.46 -32.54 2.22
CA ALA A 82 -0.54 -31.31 1.43
C ALA A 82 0.82 -30.61 1.37
N ALA A 83 1.51 -30.48 2.50
CA ALA A 83 2.85 -29.91 2.58
C ALA A 83 3.85 -30.71 1.75
N LYS A 84 3.78 -32.06 1.73
CA LYS A 84 4.64 -32.92 0.91
C LYS A 84 4.54 -32.61 -0.60
N ARG A 85 3.36 -32.19 -1.07
CA ARG A 85 3.10 -31.83 -2.48
C ARG A 85 3.62 -30.45 -2.87
N LEU A 86 3.91 -29.58 -1.89
CA LEU A 86 4.49 -28.26 -2.14
C LEU A 86 5.98 -28.36 -2.45
N GLU A 87 6.51 -27.33 -3.11
CA GLU A 87 7.93 -27.26 -3.39
C GLU A 87 8.74 -27.20 -2.08
N LYS A 88 9.88 -27.91 -2.06
CA LYS A 88 10.74 -27.99 -0.88
C LYS A 88 11.86 -26.97 -0.93
N ARG A 89 11.88 -26.07 0.05
CA ARG A 89 13.06 -25.27 0.37
C ARG A 89 14.03 -26.13 1.18
N ARG A 90 15.25 -26.28 0.66
CA ARG A 90 16.36 -26.90 1.39
C ARG A 90 16.75 -26.02 2.58
N CYS A 91 16.72 -26.60 3.77
CA CYS A 91 17.15 -26.01 5.04
C CYS A 91 18.44 -26.70 5.51
N PRO A 92 19.25 -26.07 6.38
CA PRO A 92 20.50 -26.66 6.89
C PRO A 92 20.28 -27.92 7.75
N HIS A 93 19.06 -28.12 8.27
CA HIS A 93 18.65 -29.19 9.20
C HIS A 93 18.41 -30.58 8.58
N GLY A 94 19.04 -30.91 7.44
CA GLY A 94 18.70 -32.11 6.67
C GLY A 94 18.81 -33.43 7.45
N GLY A 95 19.70 -33.51 8.43
CA GLY A 95 19.90 -34.69 9.28
C GLY A 95 19.12 -34.69 10.59
N ASN A 96 18.93 -33.52 11.21
CA ASN A 96 18.28 -33.38 12.51
C ASN A 96 17.12 -32.38 12.40
N PRO A 97 15.86 -32.85 12.29
CA PRO A 97 14.73 -31.95 12.18
C PRO A 97 14.54 -31.15 13.47
N VAL A 98 14.62 -29.82 13.33
CA VAL A 98 14.31 -28.86 14.39
C VAL A 98 12.85 -28.41 14.30
N ASN A 99 12.41 -27.62 15.28
CA ASN A 99 11.08 -27.01 15.28
C ASN A 99 10.85 -26.19 13.99
N ALA A 100 9.63 -26.23 13.44
CA ALA A 100 9.32 -25.49 12.21
C ALA A 100 9.57 -23.99 12.34
N ALA A 101 9.23 -23.39 13.48
CA ALA A 101 9.41 -21.97 13.72
C ALA A 101 10.89 -21.57 13.72
N GLU A 102 11.75 -22.37 14.35
CA GLU A 102 13.20 -22.15 14.38
C GLU A 102 13.81 -22.29 12.98
N CYS A 103 13.40 -23.33 12.25
CA CYS A 103 13.83 -23.53 10.87
C CYS A 103 13.48 -22.33 9.97
N ILE A 104 12.28 -21.76 10.10
CA ILE A 104 11.86 -20.59 9.32
C ILE A 104 12.69 -19.35 9.72
N LYS A 105 12.96 -19.14 11.01
CA LYS A 105 13.80 -18.03 11.49
C LYS A 105 15.19 -18.10 10.87
N GLU A 106 15.83 -19.26 10.88
CA GLU A 106 17.16 -19.44 10.31
C GLU A 106 17.21 -19.26 8.78
N ILE A 107 16.19 -19.73 8.06
CA ILE A 107 16.13 -19.58 6.59
C ILE A 107 16.04 -18.11 6.18
N ILE A 108 15.31 -17.30 6.96
CA ILE A 108 15.10 -15.89 6.67
C ILE A 108 16.33 -15.07 7.12
N GLY A 109 16.87 -15.39 8.29
CA GLY A 109 17.94 -14.62 8.93
C GLY A 109 17.49 -13.19 9.27
N ASP A 110 18.46 -12.29 9.46
CA ASP A 110 18.19 -10.92 9.94
C ASP A 110 17.81 -9.94 8.82
N THR A 111 18.12 -10.25 7.56
CA THR A 111 17.98 -9.32 6.44
C THR A 111 17.12 -9.83 5.28
N ASN A 112 16.57 -11.05 5.38
CA ASN A 112 15.75 -11.69 4.34
C ASN A 112 16.37 -11.60 2.93
N GLN A 113 17.61 -12.09 2.79
CA GLN A 113 18.40 -11.95 1.54
C GLN A 113 17.69 -12.48 0.28
N PHE A 114 16.84 -13.50 0.43
CA PHE A 114 16.13 -14.15 -0.67
C PHE A 114 14.72 -13.61 -0.92
N ASN A 115 14.30 -12.57 -0.19
CA ASN A 115 13.00 -11.92 -0.34
C ASN A 115 11.83 -12.91 -0.19
N TYR A 116 11.84 -13.69 0.89
CA TYR A 116 10.72 -14.57 1.22
C TYR A 116 9.54 -13.79 1.79
N CYS A 117 8.33 -14.18 1.38
CA CYS A 117 7.11 -13.93 2.14
C CYS A 117 6.85 -15.12 3.07
N VAL A 118 6.24 -14.88 4.22
CA VAL A 118 5.94 -15.94 5.19
C VAL A 118 4.45 -16.02 5.44
N ALA A 119 3.90 -17.22 5.31
CA ALA A 119 2.51 -17.53 5.63
C ALA A 119 2.46 -18.43 6.87
N THR A 120 2.07 -17.86 8.02
CA THR A 120 2.01 -18.56 9.30
C THR A 120 0.81 -18.10 10.14
N GLN A 121 0.35 -18.96 11.04
CA GLN A 121 -0.67 -18.63 12.04
C GLN A 121 -0.07 -18.38 13.41
N ASP A 122 1.15 -18.85 13.67
CA ASP A 122 1.81 -18.68 14.95
C ASP A 122 2.03 -17.19 15.20
N LEU A 123 1.57 -16.73 16.35
CA LEU A 123 1.71 -15.34 16.75
C LEU A 123 3.16 -15.04 17.15
N THR A 124 3.82 -15.98 17.83
CA THR A 124 5.19 -15.80 18.34
C THR A 124 6.19 -15.67 17.20
N LEU A 125 6.06 -16.51 16.17
CA LEU A 125 6.85 -16.42 14.96
C LEU A 125 6.58 -15.10 14.21
N ARG A 126 5.32 -14.65 14.10
CA ARG A 126 5.00 -13.36 13.46
C ARG A 126 5.60 -12.19 14.22
N ASP A 127 5.51 -12.17 15.56
CA ASP A 127 6.09 -11.11 16.38
C ASP A 127 7.60 -11.00 16.21
N TYR A 128 8.29 -12.15 16.11
CA TYR A 128 9.70 -12.18 15.79
C TYR A 128 9.97 -11.60 14.39
N LEU A 129 9.26 -12.07 13.37
CA LEU A 129 9.47 -11.65 11.97
C LEU A 129 9.12 -10.18 11.73
N ARG A 130 8.21 -9.58 12.51
CA ARG A 130 7.90 -8.13 12.44
C ARG A 130 9.09 -7.24 12.78
N ARG A 131 10.01 -7.72 13.62
CA ARG A 131 11.22 -6.99 14.02
C ARG A 131 12.21 -6.86 12.88
N ILE A 132 12.21 -7.83 11.97
CA ILE A 132 13.06 -7.84 10.79
C ILE A 132 12.39 -7.02 9.67
N PRO A 133 13.09 -6.05 9.06
CA PRO A 133 12.54 -5.28 7.96
C PRO A 133 12.45 -6.13 6.67
N GLY A 134 11.41 -5.92 5.87
CA GLY A 134 11.32 -6.50 4.53
C GLY A 134 10.70 -7.90 4.46
N ILE A 135 9.86 -8.26 5.43
CA ILE A 135 9.14 -9.55 5.44
C ILE A 135 7.63 -9.32 5.31
N PRO A 136 7.03 -9.67 4.16
CA PRO A 136 5.59 -9.73 4.03
C PRO A 136 5.01 -10.93 4.80
N LEU A 137 4.14 -10.65 5.78
CA LEU A 137 3.48 -11.66 6.60
C LEU A 137 2.04 -11.89 6.14
N ILE A 138 1.66 -13.16 6.01
CA ILE A 138 0.32 -13.59 5.60
C ILE A 138 -0.23 -14.53 6.66
N TYR A 139 -1.48 -14.32 7.05
CA TYR A 139 -2.20 -15.20 7.97
C TYR A 139 -3.66 -15.36 7.54
N ILE A 140 -4.40 -16.25 8.20
CA ILE A 140 -5.81 -16.50 7.93
C ILE A 140 -6.60 -16.12 9.17
N ASN A 141 -7.63 -15.30 8.98
CA ASN A 141 -8.60 -15.04 10.02
C ASN A 141 -9.96 -15.59 9.56
N ARG A 142 -10.48 -16.58 10.28
CA ARG A 142 -11.68 -17.36 9.90
C ARG A 142 -11.54 -17.96 8.49
N SER A 143 -12.15 -17.33 7.49
CA SER A 143 -12.13 -17.78 6.08
C SER A 143 -11.50 -16.76 5.14
N VAL A 144 -10.73 -15.80 5.66
CA VAL A 144 -10.12 -14.72 4.88
C VAL A 144 -8.61 -14.74 5.06
N MET A 145 -7.88 -14.77 3.96
CA MET A 145 -6.43 -14.58 3.93
C MET A 145 -6.10 -13.08 3.96
N ILE A 146 -5.18 -12.70 4.85
CA ILE A 146 -4.82 -11.31 5.11
C ILE A 146 -3.32 -11.16 4.93
N LEU A 147 -2.92 -10.25 4.03
CA LEU A 147 -1.58 -9.68 4.01
C LEU A 147 -1.51 -8.58 5.07
N GLU A 148 -0.58 -8.74 6.00
CA GLU A 148 -0.36 -7.77 7.07
C GLU A 148 0.17 -6.43 6.50
N PRO A 149 -0.21 -5.28 7.07
CA PRO A 149 0.49 -4.03 6.78
C PRO A 149 2.02 -4.17 7.01
N PRO A 150 2.85 -3.39 6.31
CA PRO A 150 4.29 -3.39 6.53
C PRO A 150 4.62 -3.12 7.99
N SER A 151 5.54 -3.90 8.55
CA SER A 151 5.93 -3.76 9.96
C SER A 151 6.51 -2.37 10.23
N PRO A 152 6.50 -1.89 11.50
CA PRO A 152 7.16 -0.64 11.86
C PRO A 152 8.65 -0.65 11.47
N ALA A 153 9.36 -1.77 11.69
CA ALA A 153 10.75 -1.94 11.27
C ALA A 153 10.92 -1.78 9.76
N THR A 154 10.05 -2.42 8.97
CA THR A 154 10.03 -2.30 7.51
C THR A 154 9.80 -0.85 7.08
N THR A 155 8.82 -0.17 7.68
CA THR A 155 8.46 1.21 7.34
C THR A 155 9.59 2.18 7.66
N ASN A 156 10.26 2.02 8.80
CA ASN A 156 11.41 2.83 9.18
C ASN A 156 12.57 2.61 8.21
N LYS A 157 12.85 1.35 7.84
CA LYS A 157 13.89 1.05 6.86
C LYS A 157 13.61 1.63 5.47
N VAL A 158 12.35 1.62 5.04
CA VAL A 158 11.92 2.25 3.79
C VAL A 158 12.18 3.76 3.84
N LYS A 159 11.82 4.42 4.94
CA LYS A 159 12.08 5.85 5.14
C LYS A 159 13.58 6.17 5.15
N GLU A 160 14.40 5.33 5.77
CA GLU A 160 15.87 5.47 5.71
C GLU A 160 16.38 5.35 4.26
N ILE A 161 15.90 4.34 3.51
CA ILE A 161 16.27 4.15 2.11
C ILE A 161 15.83 5.35 1.26
N GLU A 162 14.62 5.87 1.47
CA GLU A 162 14.11 7.05 0.78
C GLU A 162 14.91 8.31 1.15
N HIS A 163 15.23 8.51 2.43
CA HIS A 163 16.04 9.63 2.89
C HIS A 163 17.46 9.58 2.30
N ASN A 164 18.08 8.40 2.27
CA ASN A 164 19.41 8.21 1.68
C ASN A 164 19.43 8.52 0.18
N LYS A 165 18.31 8.36 -0.54
CA LYS A 165 18.18 8.78 -1.95
C LYS A 165 18.06 10.29 -2.13
N THR A 166 17.65 11.02 -1.09
CA THR A 166 17.53 12.49 -1.13
C THR A 166 18.82 13.22 -0.77
N ILE A 167 19.75 12.54 -0.09
CA ILE A 167 21.04 13.13 0.28
C ILE A 167 21.90 13.26 -0.99
N PRO A 168 22.51 14.43 -1.24
CA PRO A 168 23.38 14.60 -2.40
C PRO A 168 24.58 13.67 -2.31
N THR A 169 24.98 13.12 -3.45
CA THR A 169 26.19 12.30 -3.55
C THR A 169 27.42 13.13 -3.19
N ASN A 170 28.51 12.48 -2.78
CA ASN A 170 29.77 13.17 -2.44
C ASN A 170 30.24 14.09 -3.58
N TYR A 171 30.06 13.66 -4.82
CA TYR A 171 30.35 14.46 -6.01
C TYR A 171 29.47 15.72 -6.09
N GLU A 172 28.15 15.60 -5.89
CA GLU A 172 27.24 16.74 -5.85
C GLU A 172 27.58 17.71 -4.72
N ASN A 173 27.96 17.20 -3.53
CA ASN A 173 28.39 18.03 -2.42
C ASN A 173 29.64 18.84 -2.75
N THR A 174 30.64 18.27 -3.46
CA THR A 174 31.82 19.04 -3.89
C THR A 174 31.47 20.16 -4.86
N ILE A 175 30.50 19.95 -5.76
CA ILE A 175 30.03 20.98 -6.69
C ILE A 175 29.26 22.07 -5.95
N ILE A 176 28.40 21.69 -5.01
CA ILE A 176 27.64 22.62 -4.18
C ILE A 176 28.62 23.49 -3.37
N GLN A 177 29.61 22.88 -2.71
CA GLN A 177 30.65 23.60 -1.96
C GLN A 177 31.43 24.57 -2.83
N LYS A 178 31.88 24.12 -4.01
CA LYS A 178 32.63 24.95 -4.97
C LYS A 178 31.81 26.11 -5.54
N ASN A 179 30.48 25.97 -5.62
CA ASN A 179 29.58 27.05 -6.04
C ASN A 179 29.19 27.99 -4.88
N THR A 180 29.25 27.52 -3.63
CA THR A 180 29.04 28.38 -2.44
C THR A 180 30.31 29.13 -2.03
N GLU A 181 31.49 28.60 -2.36
CA GLU A 181 32.77 29.30 -2.28
C GLU A 181 32.93 30.22 -3.50
N THR A 182 32.06 31.22 -3.63
CA THR A 182 32.47 32.45 -4.31
C THR A 182 33.39 33.22 -3.35
N PRO A 183 34.62 33.58 -3.75
CA PRO A 183 35.53 34.34 -2.91
C PRO A 183 34.92 35.69 -2.53
N ASP A 184 35.28 36.16 -1.35
CA ASP A 184 34.94 37.47 -0.81
C ASP A 184 35.00 38.58 -1.88
N GLU A 185 33.91 39.35 -1.92
CA GLU A 185 33.87 40.77 -2.34
C GLU A 185 34.41 41.16 -3.74
N ALA A 186 33.77 40.67 -4.80
CA ALA A 186 33.76 41.41 -6.07
C ALA A 186 32.64 42.47 -6.05
N PRO A 187 32.92 43.77 -6.33
CA PRO A 187 31.92 44.83 -6.23
C PRO A 187 30.77 44.56 -7.20
N LYS A 188 29.55 44.46 -6.66
CA LYS A 188 28.31 44.28 -7.43
C LYS A 188 28.22 45.38 -8.48
N SER A 189 28.42 45.02 -9.75
CA SER A 189 28.12 45.93 -10.85
C SER A 189 26.62 46.27 -10.75
N LYS A 190 26.32 47.56 -10.58
CA LYS A 190 24.94 48.05 -10.51
C LYS A 190 24.27 47.67 -11.83
N LYS A 191 23.38 46.66 -11.81
CA LYS A 191 22.50 46.38 -12.95
C LYS A 191 21.74 47.68 -13.25
N ARG A 192 22.06 48.30 -14.39
CA ARG A 192 21.32 49.47 -14.88
C ARG A 192 19.86 49.05 -14.98
N LYS A 193 19.00 49.70 -14.20
CA LYS A 193 17.55 49.53 -14.30
C LYS A 193 17.16 50.02 -15.69
N GLY A 194 16.95 49.09 -16.62
CA GLY A 194 16.24 49.39 -17.86
C GLY A 194 14.84 49.94 -17.52
N PRO A 195 14.24 50.73 -18.41
CA PRO A 195 12.90 51.26 -18.18
C PRO A 195 11.96 50.10 -17.85
N LYS A 196 11.29 50.16 -16.70
CA LYS A 196 10.30 49.17 -16.27
C LYS A 196 9.15 49.20 -17.27
N GLN A 197 9.18 48.31 -18.27
CA GLN A 197 8.02 48.11 -19.11
C GLN A 197 6.90 47.50 -18.25
N PRO A 198 5.64 47.92 -18.46
CA PRO A 198 4.52 47.35 -17.71
C PRO A 198 4.50 45.83 -17.89
N ASN A 199 4.22 45.11 -16.81
CA ASN A 199 3.99 43.66 -16.86
C ASN A 199 3.01 43.34 -18.01
N PRO A 200 3.35 42.45 -18.96
CA PRO A 200 2.52 42.19 -20.15
C PRO A 200 1.10 41.70 -19.84
N LEU A 201 0.81 41.27 -18.61
CA LEU A 201 -0.55 40.96 -18.14
C LEU A 201 -1.37 42.20 -17.71
N SER A 202 -0.74 43.36 -17.50
CA SER A 202 -1.38 44.61 -17.06
C SER A 202 -1.69 45.59 -18.20
N CYS A 203 -1.19 45.34 -19.42
CA CYS A 203 -1.62 46.11 -20.60
C CYS A 203 -2.98 45.61 -21.09
N LYS A 204 -4.04 46.40 -20.89
CA LYS A 204 -5.34 46.13 -21.53
C LYS A 204 -5.15 46.03 -23.04
N LYS A 205 -5.63 44.95 -23.66
CA LYS A 205 -5.54 44.75 -25.11
C LYS A 205 -6.11 45.96 -25.85
N LYS A 206 -5.41 46.39 -26.89
CA LYS A 206 -5.81 47.51 -27.75
C LYS A 206 -7.20 47.24 -28.32
N LYS A 207 -8.17 48.11 -28.02
CA LYS A 207 -9.48 48.07 -28.69
C LYS A 207 -9.27 48.45 -30.15
N VAL A 208 -9.64 47.55 -31.06
CA VAL A 208 -9.67 47.82 -32.50
C VAL A 208 -10.95 48.60 -32.79
N ASN A 209 -10.85 49.75 -33.46
CA ASN A 209 -12.02 50.49 -33.92
C ASN A 209 -12.82 49.65 -34.93
N PRO A 210 -14.17 49.73 -34.94
CA PRO A 210 -15.02 48.85 -35.75
C PRO A 210 -14.79 48.91 -37.27
N ALA A 211 -14.07 49.92 -37.77
CA ALA A 211 -13.88 50.16 -39.20
C ALA A 211 -12.83 49.25 -39.88
N GLN A 212 -12.01 48.48 -39.14
CA GLN A 212 -10.98 47.61 -39.74
C GLN A 212 -11.28 46.10 -39.67
N GLN A 213 -12.48 45.70 -39.26
CA GLN A 213 -12.85 44.27 -39.21
C GLN A 213 -13.36 43.67 -40.53
N ASN A 214 -13.68 44.50 -41.54
CA ASN A 214 -14.31 44.01 -42.77
C ASN A 214 -13.36 43.68 -43.93
N GLN A 215 -12.07 44.04 -43.86
CA GLN A 215 -11.12 43.68 -44.93
C GLN A 215 -10.39 42.36 -44.64
N ASN A 216 -10.08 42.06 -43.38
CA ASN A 216 -9.39 40.80 -43.02
C ASN A 216 -10.30 39.56 -42.95
N LYS A 217 -11.64 39.74 -42.90
CA LYS A 217 -12.59 38.61 -43.00
C LYS A 217 -12.80 38.12 -44.43
N LYS A 218 -12.63 38.99 -45.45
CA LYS A 218 -12.75 38.56 -46.86
C LYS A 218 -11.54 37.73 -47.32
N LYS A 219 -10.32 38.14 -46.99
CA LYS A 219 -9.10 37.39 -47.37
C LYS A 219 -8.99 36.01 -46.72
N LYS A 220 -9.50 35.83 -45.49
CA LYS A 220 -9.50 34.50 -44.83
C LYS A 220 -10.57 33.55 -45.38
N ASN A 221 -11.69 34.06 -45.87
CA ASN A 221 -12.78 33.23 -46.41
C ASN A 221 -12.51 32.74 -47.83
N GLU A 222 -11.62 33.38 -48.60
CA GLU A 222 -11.20 32.90 -49.93
C GLU A 222 -10.17 31.76 -49.81
N GLU A 223 -9.20 31.86 -48.89
CA GLU A 223 -8.20 30.79 -48.65
C GLU A 223 -8.77 29.53 -47.97
N GLU A 224 -9.89 29.63 -47.23
CA GLU A 224 -10.56 28.45 -46.64
C GLU A 224 -11.49 27.74 -47.64
N LYS A 225 -12.01 28.44 -48.66
CA LYS A 225 -12.88 27.84 -49.69
C LYS A 225 -12.12 27.00 -50.72
N GLU A 226 -10.89 27.37 -51.09
CA GLU A 226 -10.07 26.55 -51.99
C GLU A 226 -9.59 25.24 -51.35
N LYS A 227 -9.58 25.14 -50.01
CA LYS A 227 -9.14 23.92 -49.30
C LYS A 227 -10.26 22.94 -48.98
N GLU A 228 -11.53 23.36 -49.07
CA GLU A 228 -12.69 22.52 -48.78
C GLU A 228 -13.27 21.81 -50.02
N GLU A 229 -12.96 22.26 -51.24
CA GLU A 229 -13.41 21.58 -52.48
C GLU A 229 -12.59 20.33 -52.84
N GLU A 230 -11.42 20.11 -52.24
CA GLU A 230 -10.56 18.94 -52.53
C GLU A 230 -10.85 17.70 -51.65
N ASN A 231 -11.74 17.75 -50.66
CA ASN A 231 -11.86 16.67 -49.65
C ASN A 231 -13.30 16.27 -49.28
N ILE A 232 -14.19 16.08 -50.26
CA ILE A 232 -15.48 15.39 -50.03
C ILE A 232 -15.81 14.43 -51.18
N GLU A 233 -15.39 13.16 -51.05
CA GLU A 233 -16.17 12.02 -51.55
C GLU A 233 -16.37 10.97 -50.41
N VAL A 234 -17.65 10.83 -50.02
CA VAL A 234 -18.36 9.64 -49.50
C VAL A 234 -18.26 9.22 -47.99
N GLU A 235 -19.30 9.67 -47.26
CA GLU A 235 -20.22 8.97 -46.30
C GLU A 235 -19.84 8.43 -44.88
N LYS A 236 -20.33 9.16 -43.84
CA LYS A 236 -21.47 8.88 -42.88
C LYS A 236 -21.58 7.53 -42.07
N PRO A 237 -22.35 7.46 -40.93
CA PRO A 237 -22.05 8.02 -39.59
C PRO A 237 -22.39 7.05 -38.40
N LYS A 238 -22.01 7.37 -37.14
CA LYS A 238 -22.85 7.09 -35.92
C LYS A 238 -22.33 7.68 -34.59
N LYS A 239 -23.15 8.61 -34.05
CA LYS A 239 -23.52 8.94 -32.65
C LYS A 239 -22.45 8.97 -31.54
N ARG A 240 -22.19 10.16 -30.97
CA ARG A 240 -21.72 10.33 -29.57
C ARG A 240 -22.73 11.12 -28.71
N ARG A 241 -22.96 10.57 -27.51
CA ARG A 241 -23.90 11.01 -26.46
C ARG A 241 -23.50 12.35 -25.83
N ARG A 242 -24.49 13.22 -25.61
CA ARG A 242 -24.41 14.46 -24.84
C ARG A 242 -24.06 14.18 -23.36
N ARG A 243 -23.09 14.89 -22.79
CA ARG A 243 -22.94 15.07 -21.33
C ARG A 243 -23.50 16.43 -20.93
N ARG A 244 -24.43 16.42 -19.99
CA ARG A 244 -25.15 17.57 -19.42
C ARG A 244 -24.44 17.95 -18.10
N ASN A 245 -23.85 19.15 -18.02
CA ASN A 245 -23.40 19.71 -16.73
C ASN A 245 -24.47 20.67 -16.21
N LYS A 246 -25.05 20.35 -15.05
CA LYS A 246 -26.06 21.15 -14.35
C LYS A 246 -25.35 22.05 -13.33
N LYS A 247 -25.53 23.36 -13.46
CA LYS A 247 -25.11 24.40 -12.51
C LYS A 247 -25.93 24.31 -11.21
N LYS A 248 -25.28 24.58 -10.09
CA LYS A 248 -25.89 24.90 -8.79
C LYS A 248 -26.57 26.27 -8.86
N ASN A 249 -27.74 26.40 -8.23
CA ASN A 249 -28.27 27.65 -7.69
C ASN A 249 -28.89 27.35 -6.32
N ASN A 250 -28.62 28.25 -5.37
CA ASN A 250 -29.22 28.35 -4.04
C ASN A 250 -30.57 29.08 -4.15
N ALA A 251 -31.59 28.59 -3.44
CA ALA A 251 -32.63 29.38 -2.76
C ALA A 251 -33.42 28.42 -1.85
N GLY A 252 -33.62 28.81 -0.60
CA GLY A 252 -34.20 27.96 0.45
C GLY A 252 -35.72 27.81 0.41
N ASN A 253 -36.22 26.83 1.15
CA ASN A 253 -37.26 27.03 2.15
C ASN A 253 -37.33 25.79 3.06
N SER A 254 -37.40 26.06 4.36
CA SER A 254 -37.66 25.13 5.47
C SER A 254 -39.15 25.09 5.79
N ASN A 255 -39.66 23.89 6.05
CA ASN A 255 -40.86 23.46 6.82
C ASN A 255 -41.08 21.98 6.40
N GLU A 256 -41.37 20.98 7.23
CA GLU A 256 -41.82 20.83 8.61
C GLU A 256 -41.52 19.36 9.00
N GLU A 257 -41.25 19.11 10.29
CA GLU A 257 -41.75 18.02 11.17
C GLU A 257 -41.67 16.54 10.71
N ASN A 258 -41.41 15.51 11.54
CA ASN A 258 -41.30 15.38 12.99
C ASN A 258 -40.65 14.02 13.34
N ASN A 259 -40.23 13.92 14.61
CA ASN A 259 -40.02 12.73 15.45
C ASN A 259 -38.75 11.88 15.28
N ASN A 260 -37.88 11.98 16.29
CA ASN A 260 -37.36 10.80 16.98
C ASN A 260 -37.04 11.09 18.47
N ASN A 261 -37.74 10.34 19.32
CA ASN A 261 -37.43 10.06 20.72
C ASN A 261 -36.02 9.47 20.85
N THR A 262 -35.26 9.91 21.87
CA THR A 262 -34.70 9.06 22.96
C THR A 262 -33.86 9.93 23.89
N ASN A 263 -34.43 10.23 25.06
CA ASN A 263 -33.69 10.65 26.26
C ASN A 263 -33.43 9.39 27.08
N GLU A 264 -32.17 9.10 27.40
CA GLU A 264 -31.82 8.35 28.60
C GLU A 264 -30.75 9.19 29.32
N ASN A 265 -31.17 9.77 30.44
CA ASN A 265 -30.32 10.43 31.42
C ASN A 265 -29.81 9.40 32.41
N GLU A 266 -28.58 9.68 32.84
CA GLU A 266 -27.92 9.21 34.04
C GLU A 266 -28.81 9.33 35.29
N ASN A 267 -28.66 8.39 36.22
CA ASN A 267 -28.75 8.68 37.64
C ASN A 267 -27.92 7.67 38.44
N GLU A 268 -27.06 8.24 39.27
CA GLU A 268 -26.34 7.67 40.39
C GLU A 268 -27.31 7.11 41.44
N ASN A 269 -26.85 6.14 42.24
CA ASN A 269 -27.05 6.09 43.68
C ASN A 269 -26.08 5.08 44.30
N GLU A 270 -25.29 5.60 45.23
CA GLU A 270 -24.57 4.88 46.29
C GLU A 270 -25.58 4.25 47.25
N ASP A 271 -25.21 3.15 47.90
CA ASP A 271 -25.48 2.94 49.33
C ASP A 271 -24.68 1.74 49.85
N ASP A 272 -24.06 2.00 51.00
CA ASP A 272 -23.22 1.14 51.83
C ASP A 272 -23.91 -0.15 52.30
N ASN A 273 -23.10 -1.16 52.65
CA ASN A 273 -23.23 -1.87 53.94
C ASN A 273 -22.04 -2.80 54.18
N ASP A 274 -21.25 -2.42 55.17
CA ASP A 274 -20.38 -3.29 55.95
C ASP A 274 -21.14 -4.46 56.57
N ASN A 275 -20.48 -5.62 56.68
CA ASN A 275 -20.63 -6.44 57.87
C ASN A 275 -19.44 -7.39 58.06
N ASP A 276 -18.78 -7.16 59.18
CA ASP A 276 -17.81 -8.02 59.84
C ASP A 276 -18.31 -9.46 59.99
N ASN A 277 -17.38 -10.42 59.92
CA ASN A 277 -17.10 -11.27 61.08
C ASN A 277 -15.86 -12.14 60.84
N ASP A 278 -14.80 -11.80 61.57
CA ASP A 278 -13.88 -12.74 62.18
C ASP A 278 -14.61 -13.99 62.70
N ASN A 279 -14.03 -15.19 62.57
CA ASN A 279 -13.39 -15.89 63.69
C ASN A 279 -13.08 -17.38 63.41
N ILE A 280 -11.97 -17.82 64.02
CA ILE A 280 -11.76 -19.15 64.64
C ILE A 280 -11.22 -20.29 63.76
N LYS A 281 -9.87 -20.39 63.80
CA LYS A 281 -9.06 -21.48 64.38
C LYS A 281 -9.19 -22.91 63.81
N ARG A 282 -7.97 -23.42 63.55
CA ARG A 282 -7.44 -24.76 63.93
C ARG A 282 -8.17 -25.96 63.33
N PHE A 283 -7.44 -26.72 62.50
CA PHE A 283 -7.16 -28.11 62.83
C PHE A 283 -5.79 -28.50 62.29
N VAL A 284 -4.94 -28.92 63.24
CA VAL A 284 -3.76 -29.75 63.05
C VAL A 284 -4.26 -31.18 63.09
N ILE A 285 -3.91 -31.98 62.08
CA ILE A 285 -3.31 -33.33 62.10
C ILE A 285 -3.24 -33.78 60.63
#